data_AF-A0A935GZE5-F1
#
_entry.id   AF-A0A935GZE5-F1
#
_cell.length_a   1.000
_cell.length_b   1.000
_cell.length_c   1.000
_cell.angle_alpha   90.00
_cell.angle_beta   90.00
_cell.angle_gamma   90.00
#
_symmetry.space_group_name_H-M   'P 1'
#
loop_
_entity.id
_entity.type
_entity.pdbx_description
1 polymer ?
#
loop_
_entity_poly.entity_id
_entity_poly.type
_entity_poly.pdbx_seq_one_letter_code
_entity_poly.pdbx_strand_id
1 'polypeptide(L)'
;MIRGSIIFAFGVAILGFAAQANADDAYSGVPPSARLVEHGTQMQVGRYTVVPSTPSDKVIEPLLVIAKLTFPRQTVVTIGDAINYVLMRTGYRLADEVGESAKAFLALPIPENQRSIGPYQVQDILTVLLGKSWNLTLDHRNRIVGFVSAPGFDTVEEIKSRNDALAQKASIAANQALLAAKAEEVEKRAALEATCSQWWHRTFDNACNALRTTKAE
;
A
#
# COMPACT_ATOMS: atom_id res chain seq x y z
N MET A 1 -49.29 -64.38 -49.48
CA MET A 1 -49.58 -63.14 -50.24
C MET A 1 -48.83 -61.98 -49.58
N ILE A 2 -47.67 -61.67 -50.15
CA ILE A 2 -46.95 -60.38 -50.28
C ILE A 2 -47.25 -59.27 -49.25
N ARG A 3 -46.21 -58.88 -48.50
CA ARG A 3 -45.78 -57.50 -48.10
C ARG A 3 -44.91 -57.65 -46.84
N GLY A 4 -43.69 -57.14 -46.73
CA GLY A 4 -42.84 -56.29 -47.55
C GLY A 4 -41.71 -55.83 -46.63
N SER A 5 -40.47 -56.21 -46.92
CA SER A 5 -39.28 -55.80 -46.16
C SER A 5 -39.01 -54.32 -46.39
N ILE A 6 -39.06 -53.52 -45.33
CA ILE A 6 -38.65 -52.12 -45.36
C ILE A 6 -37.20 -52.06 -44.92
N ILE A 7 -36.31 -51.93 -45.91
CA ILE A 7 -34.88 -51.65 -45.71
C ILE A 7 -34.77 -50.15 -45.41
N PHE A 8 -34.48 -49.79 -44.15
CA PHE A 8 -34.11 -48.42 -43.78
C PHE A 8 -32.64 -48.18 -44.15
N ALA A 9 -32.41 -47.50 -45.26
CA ALA A 9 -31.11 -46.94 -45.60
C ALA A 9 -30.87 -45.69 -44.73
N PHE A 10 -30.15 -45.84 -43.63
CA PHE A 10 -29.62 -44.70 -42.88
C PHE A 10 -28.40 -44.14 -43.62
N GLY A 11 -28.64 -43.08 -44.39
CA GLY A 11 -27.58 -42.28 -45.01
C GLY A 11 -26.75 -41.59 -43.93
N VAL A 12 -25.45 -41.90 -43.90
CA VAL A 12 -24.47 -41.20 -43.09
C VAL A 12 -24.16 -39.87 -43.78
N ALA A 13 -24.78 -38.79 -43.29
CA ALA A 13 -24.39 -37.44 -43.63
C ALA A 13 -23.11 -37.09 -42.85
N ILE A 14 -21.96 -37.20 -43.50
CA ILE A 14 -20.69 -36.66 -43.00
C ILE A 14 -20.80 -35.14 -43.10
N LEU A 15 -21.18 -34.50 -41.99
CA LEU A 15 -21.03 -33.05 -41.83
C LEU A 15 -19.54 -32.74 -41.88
N GLY A 16 -19.14 -32.00 -42.91
CA GLY A 16 -17.81 -31.41 -43.02
C GLY A 16 -17.56 -30.53 -41.80
N PHE A 17 -16.63 -30.98 -40.96
CA PHE A 17 -16.07 -30.21 -39.86
C PHE A 17 -15.24 -29.10 -40.50
N ALA A 18 -15.83 -27.91 -40.64
CA ALA A 18 -15.07 -26.71 -40.95
C ALA A 18 -14.10 -26.50 -39.78
N ALA A 19 -12.81 -26.73 -40.05
CA ALA A 19 -11.74 -26.40 -39.15
C ALA A 19 -11.73 -24.87 -38.98
N GLN A 20 -12.36 -24.39 -37.91
CA GLN A 20 -12.25 -23.02 -37.47
C GLN A 20 -10.80 -22.81 -37.03
N ALA A 21 -10.01 -22.13 -37.87
CA ALA A 21 -8.69 -21.66 -37.50
C ALA A 21 -8.87 -20.63 -36.37
N ASN A 22 -8.52 -21.02 -35.15
CA ASN A 22 -8.56 -20.13 -33.99
C ASN A 22 -7.46 -19.07 -34.15
N ALA A 23 -7.82 -17.81 -33.97
CA ALA A 23 -6.96 -16.63 -34.12
C ALA A 23 -6.05 -16.41 -32.90
N ASP A 24 -5.58 -17.48 -32.26
CA ASP A 24 -4.87 -17.41 -30.98
C ASP A 24 -3.34 -17.31 -31.13
N ASP A 25 -2.81 -17.41 -32.36
CA ASP A 25 -1.36 -17.42 -32.64
C ASP A 25 -0.69 -16.03 -32.66
N ALA A 26 -1.41 -14.95 -32.35
CA ALA A 26 -0.88 -13.58 -32.43
C ALA A 26 0.03 -13.16 -31.25
N TYR A 27 0.37 -14.05 -30.30
CA TYR A 27 1.16 -13.68 -29.11
C TYR A 27 2.62 -14.18 -29.12
N SER A 28 3.02 -15.04 -30.06
CA SER A 28 4.43 -15.39 -30.23
C SER A 28 5.07 -14.43 -31.23
N GLY A 29 5.83 -13.44 -30.76
CA GLY A 29 6.61 -12.53 -31.61
C GLY A 29 7.75 -13.20 -32.39
N VAL A 30 7.70 -14.53 -32.57
CA VAL A 30 8.72 -15.31 -33.28
C VAL A 30 8.18 -15.65 -34.67
N PRO A 31 8.79 -15.14 -35.76
CA PRO A 31 8.36 -15.49 -37.10
C PRO A 31 8.57 -17.00 -37.35
N PRO A 32 7.73 -17.65 -38.17
CA PRO A 32 7.84 -19.09 -38.47
C PRO A 32 9.18 -19.47 -39.14
N SER A 33 9.94 -18.49 -39.62
CA SER A 33 11.29 -18.65 -40.17
C SER A 33 12.41 -18.60 -39.14
N ALA A 34 12.12 -18.44 -37.85
CA ALA A 34 13.13 -18.24 -36.84
C ALA A 34 13.96 -19.51 -36.60
N ARG A 35 15.28 -19.43 -36.81
CA ARG A 35 16.22 -20.56 -36.63
C ARG A 35 17.36 -20.15 -35.71
N LEU A 36 17.80 -21.06 -34.84
CA LEU A 36 19.00 -20.84 -34.04
C LEU A 36 20.25 -20.93 -34.93
N VAL A 37 21.16 -19.98 -34.79
CA VAL A 37 22.43 -19.86 -35.53
C VAL A 37 23.56 -19.63 -34.52
N GLU A 38 24.81 -19.84 -34.94
CA GLU A 38 26.00 -19.56 -34.11
C GLU A 38 25.98 -20.30 -32.76
N HIS A 39 25.76 -21.62 -32.81
CA HIS A 39 25.66 -22.47 -31.61
C HIS A 39 24.56 -22.06 -30.62
N GLY A 40 23.50 -21.39 -31.10
CA GLY A 40 22.31 -21.08 -30.31
C GLY A 40 22.38 -19.77 -29.51
N THR A 41 23.41 -18.95 -29.71
CA THR A 41 23.51 -17.59 -29.14
C THR A 41 22.72 -16.55 -29.94
N GLN A 42 22.39 -16.86 -31.20
CA GLN A 42 21.62 -16.00 -32.08
C GLN A 42 20.44 -16.74 -32.70
N MET A 43 19.37 -16.00 -32.97
CA MET A 43 18.19 -16.45 -33.69
C MET A 43 18.06 -15.65 -34.98
N GLN A 44 18.12 -16.32 -36.12
CA GLN A 44 17.87 -15.72 -37.42
C GLN A 44 16.35 -15.61 -37.64
N VAL A 45 15.80 -14.41 -37.49
CA VAL A 45 14.36 -14.11 -37.63
C VAL A 45 13.95 -13.80 -39.07
N GLY A 46 14.90 -13.50 -39.94
CA GLY A 46 14.68 -13.29 -41.38
C GLY A 46 15.93 -13.63 -42.19
N ARG A 47 15.85 -13.58 -43.52
CA ARG A 47 16.96 -13.99 -44.40
C ARG A 47 18.29 -13.26 -44.11
N TYR A 48 18.22 -12.02 -43.64
CA TYR A 48 19.39 -11.19 -43.33
C TYR A 48 19.34 -10.57 -41.93
N THR A 49 18.44 -11.06 -41.06
CA THR A 49 18.23 -10.49 -39.72
C THR A 49 18.47 -11.55 -38.68
N VAL A 50 19.45 -11.29 -37.82
CA VAL A 50 19.76 -12.09 -36.64
C VAL A 50 19.51 -11.24 -35.39
N VAL A 51 18.94 -11.85 -34.36
CA VAL A 51 18.74 -11.25 -33.04
C VAL A 51 19.39 -12.14 -31.99
N PRO A 52 19.91 -11.59 -30.89
CA PRO A 52 20.40 -12.43 -29.79
C PRO A 52 19.28 -13.33 -29.28
N SER A 53 19.60 -14.60 -28.99
CA SER A 53 18.63 -15.58 -28.47
C SER A 53 18.38 -15.44 -26.96
N THR A 54 18.84 -14.34 -26.36
CA THR A 54 18.65 -14.09 -24.93
C THR A 54 17.16 -13.97 -24.60
N PRO A 55 16.66 -14.68 -23.58
CA PRO A 55 15.26 -14.57 -23.18
C PRO A 55 14.96 -13.14 -22.76
N SER A 56 13.77 -12.65 -23.14
CA SER A 56 13.31 -11.32 -22.72
C SER A 56 13.12 -11.28 -21.20
N ASP A 57 13.36 -10.12 -20.59
CA ASP A 57 13.13 -9.87 -19.16
C ASP A 57 11.72 -10.28 -18.70
N LYS A 58 10.72 -10.15 -19.57
CA LYS A 58 9.32 -10.56 -19.29
C LYS A 58 9.15 -12.07 -19.11
N VAL A 59 10.03 -12.86 -19.72
CA VAL A 59 10.07 -14.32 -19.58
C VAL A 59 10.82 -14.72 -18.31
N ILE A 60 11.87 -13.98 -17.97
CA ILE A 60 12.66 -14.19 -16.75
C ILE A 60 11.83 -13.80 -15.52
N GLU A 61 11.12 -12.69 -15.59
CA GLU A 61 10.24 -12.16 -14.54
C GLU A 61 8.79 -12.03 -15.04
N PRO A 62 7.94 -13.04 -14.76
CA PRO A 62 6.56 -13.09 -15.25
C PRO A 62 5.68 -11.91 -14.84
N LEU A 63 6.06 -11.15 -13.80
CA LEU A 63 5.32 -9.98 -13.32
C LEU A 63 5.52 -8.73 -14.21
N LEU A 64 6.52 -8.75 -15.11
CA LEU A 64 6.75 -7.68 -16.10
C LEU A 64 5.91 -7.86 -17.38
N VAL A 65 5.14 -8.95 -17.47
CA VAL A 65 4.24 -9.20 -18.61
C VAL A 65 3.15 -8.12 -18.65
N ILE A 66 2.88 -7.61 -19.85
CA ILE A 66 1.82 -6.63 -20.08
C ILE A 66 0.49 -7.37 -20.23
N ALA A 67 -0.49 -7.03 -19.39
CA ALA A 67 -1.82 -7.62 -19.40
C ALA A 67 -2.89 -6.54 -19.45
N LYS A 68 -4.02 -6.83 -20.10
CA LYS A 68 -5.25 -6.04 -20.04
C LYS A 68 -6.31 -6.91 -19.37
N LEU A 69 -6.85 -6.44 -18.24
CA LEU A 69 -7.71 -7.24 -17.38
C LEU A 69 -9.07 -6.57 -17.20
N THR A 70 -10.12 -7.39 -17.22
CA THR A 70 -11.48 -6.99 -16.88
C THR A 70 -12.01 -7.96 -15.84
N PHE A 71 -12.29 -7.48 -14.64
CA PHE A 71 -12.69 -8.31 -13.51
C PHE A 71 -14.20 -8.66 -13.58
N PRO A 72 -14.56 -9.95 -13.65
CA PRO A 72 -15.97 -10.36 -13.67
C PRO A 72 -16.63 -10.08 -12.33
N ARG A 73 -17.84 -9.50 -12.36
CA ARG A 73 -18.59 -9.15 -11.13
C ARG A 73 -19.00 -10.36 -10.28
N GLN A 74 -19.15 -11.51 -10.92
CA GLN A 74 -19.64 -12.73 -10.27
C GLN A 74 -18.54 -13.46 -9.48
N THR A 75 -17.29 -13.35 -9.92
CA THR A 75 -16.16 -14.08 -9.32
C THR A 75 -15.21 -13.17 -8.55
N VAL A 76 -15.13 -11.88 -8.92
CA VAL A 76 -14.21 -10.91 -8.31
C VAL A 76 -15.01 -9.79 -7.66
N VAL A 77 -15.17 -9.92 -6.34
CA VAL A 77 -15.92 -8.97 -5.50
C VAL A 77 -14.97 -8.10 -4.69
N THR A 78 -13.94 -8.71 -4.10
CA THR A 78 -13.00 -8.04 -3.20
C THR A 78 -11.68 -7.68 -3.89
N ILE A 79 -10.88 -6.81 -3.26
CA ILE A 79 -9.51 -6.51 -3.70
C ILE A 79 -8.64 -7.77 -3.63
N GLY A 80 -8.82 -8.61 -2.60
CA GLY A 80 -8.14 -9.90 -2.50
C GLY A 80 -8.45 -10.82 -3.68
N ASP A 81 -9.72 -10.93 -4.08
CA ASP A 81 -10.11 -11.70 -5.27
C ASP A 81 -9.47 -11.13 -6.54
N ALA A 82 -9.40 -9.81 -6.65
CA ALA A 82 -8.82 -9.14 -7.80
C ALA A 82 -7.32 -9.41 -7.93
N ILE A 83 -6.58 -9.32 -6.82
CA ILE A 83 -5.15 -9.66 -6.78
C ILE A 83 -4.96 -11.13 -7.18
N ASN A 84 -5.72 -12.05 -6.60
CA ASN A 84 -5.65 -13.47 -6.97
C ASN A 84 -5.97 -13.70 -8.46
N TYR A 85 -6.95 -12.97 -9.00
CA TYR A 85 -7.30 -13.03 -10.42
C TYR A 85 -6.16 -12.55 -11.33
N VAL A 86 -5.49 -11.46 -10.97
CA VAL A 86 -4.30 -10.96 -11.68
C VAL A 86 -3.18 -12.02 -11.67
N LEU A 87 -2.95 -12.66 -10.52
CA LEU A 87 -1.85 -13.60 -10.34
C LEU A 87 -2.10 -14.98 -10.96
N MET A 88 -3.35 -15.36 -11.24
CA MET A 88 -3.77 -16.70 -11.68
C MET A 88 -2.94 -17.30 -12.84
N ARG A 89 -2.44 -16.48 -13.77
CA ARG A 89 -1.65 -16.92 -14.94
C ARG A 89 -0.14 -16.68 -14.84
N THR A 90 0.32 -16.10 -13.74
CA THR A 90 1.72 -15.67 -13.55
C THR A 90 2.55 -16.70 -12.80
N GLY A 91 1.89 -17.64 -12.11
CA GLY A 91 2.54 -18.61 -11.22
C GLY A 91 2.99 -18.03 -9.88
N TYR A 92 2.61 -16.78 -9.58
CA TYR A 92 2.74 -16.16 -8.25
C TYR A 92 1.47 -16.35 -7.43
N ARG A 93 1.61 -16.24 -6.12
CA ARG A 93 0.52 -16.32 -5.15
C ARG A 93 0.62 -15.19 -4.13
N LEU A 94 -0.52 -14.81 -3.57
CA LEU A 94 -0.57 -13.85 -2.47
C LEU A 94 0.04 -14.48 -1.20
N ALA A 95 0.71 -13.67 -0.36
CA ALA A 95 1.22 -14.12 0.92
C ALA A 95 0.07 -14.58 1.85
N ASP A 96 0.18 -15.78 2.40
CA ASP A 96 -0.83 -16.36 3.32
C ASP A 96 -0.82 -15.64 4.68
N GLU A 97 0.37 -15.26 5.15
CA GLU A 97 0.58 -14.54 6.40
C GLU A 97 0.63 -13.04 6.15
N VAL A 98 -0.54 -12.42 6.22
CA VAL A 98 -0.72 -10.96 6.16
C VAL A 98 -1.20 -10.43 7.51
N GLY A 99 -0.71 -9.26 7.92
CA GLY A 99 -1.15 -8.58 9.14
C GLY A 99 -2.65 -8.25 9.12
N GLU A 100 -3.23 -8.00 10.29
CA GLU A 100 -4.68 -7.78 10.43
C GLU A 100 -5.20 -6.63 9.55
N SER A 101 -4.48 -5.50 9.52
CA SER A 101 -4.85 -4.35 8.67
C SER A 101 -4.81 -4.69 7.17
N ALA A 102 -3.89 -5.57 6.75
CA ALA A 102 -3.80 -6.03 5.37
C ALA A 102 -4.97 -6.98 5.03
N LYS A 103 -5.37 -7.87 5.95
CA LYS A 103 -6.56 -8.72 5.78
C LYS A 103 -7.83 -7.89 5.65
N ALA A 104 -7.99 -6.86 6.48
CA ALA A 104 -9.12 -5.93 6.40
C ALA A 104 -9.16 -5.20 5.04
N PHE A 105 -8.01 -4.76 4.53
CA PHE A 105 -7.92 -4.14 3.20
C PHE A 105 -8.29 -5.12 2.07
N LEU A 106 -7.82 -6.36 2.12
CA LEU A 106 -8.13 -7.38 1.10
C LEU A 106 -9.62 -7.71 1.02
N ALA A 107 -10.34 -7.60 2.15
CA ALA A 107 -11.79 -7.82 2.20
C ALA A 107 -12.62 -6.67 1.63
N LEU A 108 -12.01 -5.51 1.33
CA LEU A 108 -12.72 -4.37 0.74
C LEU A 108 -13.21 -4.69 -0.68
N PRO A 109 -14.37 -4.14 -1.09
CA PRO A 109 -14.87 -4.33 -2.45
C PRO A 109 -13.98 -3.61 -3.47
N ILE A 110 -13.80 -4.19 -4.65
CA ILE A 110 -13.07 -3.54 -5.73
C ILE A 110 -13.86 -2.32 -6.27
N PRO A 111 -13.24 -1.13 -6.37
CA PRO A 111 -13.85 0.05 -6.98
C PRO A 111 -14.22 -0.14 -8.46
N GLU A 112 -15.30 0.51 -8.90
CA GLU A 112 -15.80 0.39 -10.27
C GLU A 112 -14.83 0.91 -11.34
N ASN A 113 -14.07 1.97 -11.03
CA ASN A 113 -13.03 2.49 -11.91
C ASN A 113 -11.83 1.53 -12.06
N GLN A 114 -11.63 0.62 -11.10
CA GLN A 114 -10.58 -0.40 -11.14
C GLN A 114 -11.05 -1.73 -11.73
N ARG A 115 -12.33 -1.85 -12.16
CA ARG A 115 -12.83 -3.10 -12.75
C ARG A 115 -12.25 -3.43 -14.12
N SER A 116 -11.84 -2.43 -14.88
CA SER A 116 -11.15 -2.63 -16.14
C SER A 116 -9.83 -1.88 -16.09
N ILE A 117 -8.75 -2.64 -16.07
CA ILE A 117 -7.40 -2.11 -16.02
C ILE A 117 -6.77 -2.35 -17.39
N GLY A 118 -6.27 -1.26 -17.98
CA GLY A 118 -5.69 -1.22 -19.32
C GLY A 118 -4.40 -2.04 -19.45
N PRO A 119 -3.73 -1.97 -20.61
CA PRO A 119 -2.49 -2.67 -20.83
C PRO A 119 -1.37 -2.05 -19.97
N TYR A 120 -1.08 -2.68 -18.84
CA TYR A 120 0.02 -2.33 -17.94
C TYR A 120 0.78 -3.60 -17.57
N GLN A 121 1.98 -3.45 -16.99
CA GLN A 121 2.68 -4.60 -16.45
C GLN A 121 1.89 -5.17 -15.27
N VAL A 122 1.93 -6.48 -15.08
CA VAL A 122 1.25 -7.14 -13.95
C VAL A 122 1.66 -6.51 -12.62
N GLN A 123 2.94 -6.19 -12.43
CA GLN A 123 3.40 -5.46 -11.24
C GLN A 123 2.69 -4.12 -11.03
N ASP A 124 2.50 -3.33 -12.10
CA ASP A 124 1.88 -2.00 -12.03
C ASP A 124 0.39 -2.14 -11.75
N ILE A 125 -0.25 -3.16 -12.32
CA ILE A 125 -1.66 -3.49 -12.03
C ILE A 125 -1.83 -3.80 -10.54
N LEU A 126 -0.92 -4.58 -9.95
CA LEU A 126 -0.93 -4.87 -8.52
C LEU A 126 -0.75 -3.57 -7.71
N THR A 127 0.18 -2.70 -8.09
CA THR A 127 0.36 -1.39 -7.44
C THR A 127 -0.90 -0.50 -7.56
N VAL A 128 -1.60 -0.53 -8.69
CA VAL A 128 -2.85 0.23 -8.88
C VAL A 128 -3.97 -0.30 -7.97
N LEU A 129 -4.11 -1.62 -7.83
CA LEU A 129 -5.10 -2.24 -6.94
C LEU A 129 -4.80 -1.96 -5.46
N LEU A 130 -3.53 -1.99 -5.08
CA LEU A 130 -3.07 -1.66 -3.73
C LEU A 130 -3.25 -0.17 -3.43
N GLY A 131 -3.05 0.70 -4.41
CA GLY A 131 -3.07 2.15 -4.22
C GLY A 131 -1.84 2.67 -3.47
N LYS A 132 -1.86 3.95 -3.08
CA LYS A 132 -0.70 4.62 -2.46
C LYS A 132 -0.46 4.23 -1.01
N SER A 133 -1.45 3.64 -0.35
CA SER A 133 -1.37 3.25 1.06
C SER A 133 -0.50 2.03 1.32
N TRP A 134 -0.14 1.28 0.27
CA TRP A 134 0.60 0.04 0.40
C TRP A 134 1.77 -0.01 -0.60
N ASN A 135 2.92 -0.50 -0.15
CA ASN A 135 4.06 -0.81 -0.99
C ASN A 135 4.06 -2.30 -1.33
N LEU A 136 4.22 -2.63 -2.61
CA LEU A 136 4.31 -3.99 -3.12
C LEU A 136 5.69 -4.59 -2.80
N THR A 137 5.72 -5.80 -2.26
CA THR A 137 6.95 -6.56 -1.98
C THR A 137 6.90 -7.89 -2.74
N LEU A 138 7.98 -8.23 -3.44
CA LEU A 138 8.06 -9.43 -4.26
C LEU A 138 9.11 -10.39 -3.70
N ASP A 139 8.71 -11.65 -3.53
CA ASP A 139 9.62 -12.75 -3.24
C ASP A 139 9.67 -13.68 -4.46
N HIS A 140 10.67 -13.50 -5.31
CA HIS A 140 10.89 -14.31 -6.51
C HIS A 140 11.27 -15.76 -6.20
N ARG A 141 11.88 -16.03 -5.03
CA ARG A 141 12.31 -17.38 -4.64
C ARG A 141 11.09 -18.25 -4.34
N ASN A 142 10.17 -17.75 -3.52
CA ASN A 142 8.97 -18.49 -3.14
C ASN A 142 7.78 -18.21 -4.08
N ARG A 143 7.95 -17.30 -5.05
CA ARG A 143 6.92 -16.77 -5.95
C ARG A 143 5.71 -16.23 -5.19
N ILE A 144 6.00 -15.42 -4.19
CA ILE A 144 4.99 -14.81 -3.32
C ILE A 144 4.95 -13.31 -3.57
N VAL A 145 3.75 -12.75 -3.65
CA VAL A 145 3.50 -11.32 -3.64
C VAL A 145 2.97 -10.94 -2.27
N GLY A 146 3.66 -10.02 -1.61
CA GLY A 146 3.25 -9.41 -0.36
C GLY A 146 3.10 -7.89 -0.51
N PHE A 147 2.63 -7.24 0.53
CA PHE A 147 2.59 -5.80 0.59
C PHE A 147 2.67 -5.31 2.04
N VAL A 148 3.21 -4.11 2.22
CA VAL A 148 3.43 -3.50 3.54
C VAL A 148 2.84 -2.09 3.54
N SER A 149 2.39 -1.63 4.71
CA SER A 149 1.81 -0.27 4.80
C SER A 149 2.87 0.75 4.38
N ALA A 150 2.49 1.68 3.52
CA ALA A 150 3.35 2.77 3.11
C ALA A 150 3.48 3.77 4.27
N PRO A 151 4.68 4.35 4.48
CA PRO A 151 4.87 5.33 5.55
C PRO A 151 3.97 6.55 5.34
N GLY A 152 3.34 7.01 6.41
CA GLY A 152 2.46 8.20 6.40
C GLY A 152 1.00 7.94 6.03
N PHE A 153 0.60 6.68 5.81
CA PHE A 153 -0.80 6.30 5.66
C PHE A 153 -1.29 5.65 6.96
N ASP A 154 -1.71 6.51 7.89
CA ASP A 154 -2.27 6.08 9.17
C ASP A 154 -3.78 5.81 9.05
N THR A 155 -4.28 4.90 9.89
CA THR A 155 -5.71 4.66 10.03
C THR A 155 -6.43 5.90 10.57
N VAL A 156 -7.73 6.01 10.34
CA VAL A 156 -8.52 7.15 10.86
C VAL A 156 -8.44 7.21 12.39
N GLU A 157 -8.39 6.06 13.05
CA GLU A 157 -8.20 5.91 14.50
C GLU A 157 -6.84 6.46 14.95
N GLU A 158 -5.76 6.13 14.23
CA GLU A 158 -4.43 6.67 14.52
C GLU A 158 -4.36 8.19 14.25
N ILE A 159 -5.01 8.68 13.19
CA ILE A 159 -5.11 10.13 12.93
C ILE A 159 -5.84 10.84 14.07
N LYS A 160 -6.97 10.29 14.53
CA LYS A 160 -7.71 10.83 15.68
C LYS A 160 -6.85 10.85 16.94
N SER A 161 -6.26 9.70 17.29
CA SER A 161 -5.40 9.57 18.47
C SER A 161 -4.21 10.54 18.42
N ARG A 162 -3.58 10.70 17.25
CA ARG A 162 -2.50 11.67 17.06
C ARG A 162 -2.98 13.10 17.23
N ASN A 163 -4.12 13.47 16.66
CA ASN A 163 -4.69 14.81 16.83
C ASN A 163 -5.05 15.09 18.28
N ASP A 164 -5.64 14.13 18.98
CA ASP A 164 -5.98 14.22 20.39
C ASP A 164 -4.72 14.37 21.26
N ALA A 165 -3.66 13.60 20.97
CA ALA A 165 -2.37 13.70 21.65
C ALA A 165 -1.68 15.05 21.39
N LEU A 166 -1.76 15.58 20.17
CA LEU A 166 -1.27 16.91 19.83
C LEU A 166 -2.05 18.00 20.58
N ALA A 167 -3.38 17.86 20.69
CA ALA A 167 -4.23 18.76 21.46
C ALA A 167 -3.91 18.70 22.97
N GLN A 168 -3.69 17.52 23.52
CA GLN A 168 -3.23 17.35 24.91
C GLN A 168 -1.85 17.97 25.14
N LYS A 169 -0.91 17.77 24.22
CA LYS A 169 0.42 18.38 24.31
C LYS A 169 0.33 19.91 24.28
N ALA A 170 -0.53 20.47 23.44
CA ALA A 170 -0.75 21.91 23.37
C ALA A 170 -1.39 22.47 24.65
N SER A 171 -2.39 21.78 25.23
CA SER A 171 -3.02 22.21 26.48
C SER A 171 -2.08 22.13 27.68
N ILE A 172 -1.23 21.09 27.75
CA ILE A 172 -0.19 20.96 28.76
C ILE A 172 0.82 22.11 28.63
N ALA A 173 1.29 22.40 27.41
CA ALA A 173 2.22 23.51 27.18
C ALA A 173 1.60 24.87 27.58
N ALA A 174 0.32 25.09 27.28
CA ALA A 174 -0.39 26.30 27.70
C ALA A 174 -0.52 26.42 29.23
N ASN A 175 -0.87 25.32 29.90
CA ASN A 175 -0.94 25.27 31.36
C ASN A 175 0.43 25.51 32.00
N GLN A 176 1.49 24.94 31.44
CA GLN A 176 2.86 25.17 31.91
C GLN A 176 3.29 26.63 31.75
N ALA A 177 2.97 27.28 30.63
CA ALA A 177 3.25 28.70 30.43
C ALA A 177 2.49 29.59 31.43
N LEU A 178 1.23 29.25 31.72
CA LEU A 178 0.44 29.95 32.74
C LEU A 178 1.04 29.79 34.13
N LEU A 179 1.49 28.58 34.49
CA LEU A 179 2.13 28.31 35.78
C LEU A 179 3.48 29.06 35.90
N ALA A 180 4.27 29.13 34.83
CA ALA A 180 5.52 29.89 34.80
C ALA A 180 5.27 31.40 35.02
N ALA A 181 4.27 31.98 34.35
CA ALA A 181 3.90 33.38 34.55
C ALA A 181 3.41 33.65 35.98
N LYS A 182 2.61 32.74 36.55
CA LYS A 182 2.17 32.84 37.96
C LYS A 182 3.34 32.70 38.94
N ALA A 183 4.33 31.85 38.66
CA ALA A 183 5.51 31.70 39.49
C ALA A 183 6.32 33.01 39.57
N GLU A 184 6.47 33.72 38.44
CA GLU A 184 7.10 35.04 38.42
C GLU A 184 6.33 36.07 39.27
N GLU A 185 4.99 36.02 39.25
CA GLU A 185 4.18 36.90 40.10
C GLU A 185 4.32 36.57 41.59
N VAL A 186 4.35 35.28 41.94
CA VAL A 186 4.57 34.81 43.31
C VAL A 186 5.94 35.24 43.83
N GLU A 187 6.99 35.14 43.00
CA GLU A 187 8.32 35.61 43.36
C GLU A 187 8.35 37.12 43.62
N LYS A 188 7.71 37.92 42.76
CA LYS A 188 7.58 39.37 42.96
C LYS A 188 6.84 39.71 44.25
N ARG A 189 5.74 39.01 44.55
CA ARG A 189 4.99 39.19 45.80
C ARG A 189 5.84 38.83 47.02
N ALA A 190 6.56 37.72 46.97
CA ALA A 190 7.47 37.31 48.04
C ALA A 190 8.60 38.33 48.27
N ALA A 191 9.18 38.90 47.21
CA ALA A 191 10.18 39.96 47.31
C ALA A 191 9.62 41.25 47.95
N LEU A 192 8.39 41.63 47.61
CA LEU A 192 7.69 42.76 48.24
C LEU A 192 7.44 42.52 49.73
N GLU A 193 6.96 41.34 50.11
CA GLU A 193 6.74 40.97 51.52
C GLU A 193 8.04 40.94 52.32
N ALA A 194 9.13 40.41 51.74
CA ALA A 194 10.46 40.44 52.34
C ALA A 194 10.98 41.87 52.54
N THR A 195 10.78 42.75 51.55
CA THR A 195 11.16 44.17 51.65
C THR A 195 10.34 44.90 52.72
N CYS A 196 9.04 44.63 52.77
CA CYS A 196 8.13 45.20 53.76
C CYS A 196 8.52 44.81 55.19
N SER A 197 8.77 43.52 55.43
CA SER A 197 9.20 43.02 56.75
C SER A 197 10.57 43.56 57.17
N GLN A 198 11.54 43.64 56.25
CA GLN A 198 12.85 44.25 56.53
C GLN A 198 12.74 45.73 56.92
N TRP A 199 11.88 46.49 56.23
CA TRP A 199 11.65 47.90 56.57
C TRP A 199 11.02 48.04 57.96
N TRP A 200 10.03 47.20 58.28
CA TRP A 200 9.36 47.20 59.59
C TRP A 200 10.34 46.88 60.73
N HIS A 201 11.17 45.84 60.60
CA HIS A 201 12.18 45.50 61.62
C HIS A 201 13.19 46.64 61.83
N ARG A 202 13.74 47.21 60.75
CA ARG A 202 14.69 48.33 60.88
C ARG A 202 14.09 49.56 61.56
N THR A 203 12.86 49.94 61.20
CA THR A 203 12.20 51.11 61.80
C THR A 203 11.84 50.89 63.26
N PHE A 204 11.32 49.70 63.59
CA PHE A 204 11.01 49.33 64.96
C PHE A 204 12.27 49.24 65.84
N ASP A 205 13.33 48.57 65.38
CA ASP A 205 14.59 48.43 66.12
C ASP A 205 15.25 49.79 66.36
N ASN A 206 15.25 50.69 65.36
CA ASN A 206 15.78 52.04 65.52
C ASN A 206 15.01 52.83 66.59
N ALA A 207 13.67 52.74 66.60
CA ALA A 207 12.84 53.39 67.61
C ALA A 207 13.09 52.84 69.02
N CYS A 208 13.20 51.51 69.17
CA CYS A 208 13.52 50.87 70.45
C CYS A 208 14.91 51.26 70.96
N ASN A 209 15.93 51.32 70.09
CA ASN A 209 17.27 51.75 70.47
C ASN A 209 17.32 53.21 70.90
N ALA A 210 16.59 54.11 70.23
CA ALA A 210 16.48 55.51 70.63
C ALA A 210 15.92 55.65 72.07
N LEU A 211 14.92 54.84 72.44
CA LEU A 211 14.35 54.84 73.79
C LEU A 211 15.30 54.26 74.86
N ARG A 212 16.23 53.37 74.49
CA ARG A 212 17.25 52.86 75.43
C ARG A 212 18.31 53.91 75.73
N THR A 213 18.72 54.69 74.73
CA THR A 213 19.74 55.71 74.91
C THR A 213 19.29 56.89 75.77
N THR A 214 17.98 57.19 75.81
CA THR A 214 17.44 58.27 76.65
C THR A 214 17.30 57.91 78.14
N LYS A 215 17.54 56.66 78.54
CA LYS A 215 17.41 56.20 79.94
C LYS A 215 18.76 56.06 80.66
N ALA A 216 19.86 56.46 80.01
CA ALA A 216 21.23 56.35 80.52
C ALA A 216 21.80 57.69 81.08
N GLU A 217 20.95 58.71 81.22
CA GLU A 217 21.24 59.98 81.92
C GLU A 217 20.33 60.11 83.15
#